data_AF-A0A928Y886-F1
#
_entry.id   AF-A0A928Y886-F1
#
_cell.length_a   1.000
_cell.length_b   1.000
_cell.length_c   1.000
_cell.angle_alpha   90.00
_cell.angle_beta   90.00
_cell.angle_gamma   90.00
#
_symmetry.space_group_name_H-M   'P 1'
#
loop_
_entity.id
_entity.type
_entity.pdbx_description
1 polymer ?
#
loop_
_entity_poly.entity_id
_entity_poly.type
_entity_poly.pdbx_seq_one_letter_code
_entity_poly.pdbx_strand_id
1 'polypeptide(L)' 'MRPHNRDVHYHNRYFVGASTHPGTGVPTALVSARHTAVRLWEELEI' A
#
# COMPACT_ATOMS: atom_id res chain seq x y z
N MET A 1 2.12 -15.47 11.61
CA MET A 1 1.25 -14.87 10.58
C MET A 1 1.11 -13.39 10.90
N ARG A 2 1.31 -12.49 9.92
CA ARG A 2 1.15 -11.04 10.13
C ARG A 2 -0.34 -10.68 10.00
N PRO A 3 -0.96 -9.96 10.96
CA PRO A 3 -2.37 -9.59 10.86
C PRO A 3 -2.59 -8.60 9.71
N HIS A 4 -3.75 -8.68 9.05
CA HIS A 4 -4.16 -7.66 8.08
C HIS A 4 -4.26 -6.28 8.76
N ASN A 5 -4.05 -5.21 8.00
CA ASN A 5 -4.16 -3.83 8.49
C ASN A 5 -5.58 -3.43 8.94
N ARG A 6 -6.59 -4.28 8.69
CA ARG A 6 -7.97 -4.11 9.15
C ARG A 6 -8.39 -5.34 9.95
N ASP A 7 -9.05 -5.12 11.07
CA ASP A 7 -9.62 -6.18 11.89
C ASP A 7 -10.85 -6.81 11.22
N VAL A 8 -11.00 -8.13 11.34
CA VAL A 8 -12.10 -8.90 10.73
C VAL A 8 -13.36 -8.96 11.61
N HIS A 9 -13.23 -8.71 12.91
CA HIS A 9 -14.32 -8.81 13.89
C HIS A 9 -14.81 -7.44 14.35
N TYR A 10 -13.92 -6.46 14.47
CA TYR A 10 -14.26 -5.12 14.95
C TYR A 10 -14.29 -4.08 13.82
N HIS A 11 -15.41 -3.37 13.71
CA HIS A 11 -15.54 -2.27 12.77
C HIS A 11 -14.60 -1.11 13.13
N ASN A 12 -14.06 -0.42 12.11
CA ASN A 12 -13.14 0.72 12.24
C ASN A 12 -11.89 0.49 13.11
N ARG A 13 -11.47 -0.78 13.27
CA ARG A 13 -10.21 -1.12 13.93
C ARG A 13 -9.15 -1.46 12.89
N TYR A 14 -7.99 -0.79 13.00
CA TYR A 14 -6.88 -0.92 12.07
C TYR A 14 -5.58 -1.23 12.80
N PHE A 15 -4.74 -2.05 12.17
CA PHE A 15 -3.40 -2.39 12.64
C PHE A 15 -2.36 -1.64 11.80
N VAL A 16 -1.32 -1.14 12.46
CA VAL A 16 -0.24 -0.37 11.83
C VAL A 16 1.12 -0.94 12.19
N GLY A 17 2.15 -0.54 11.42
CA GLY A 17 3.54 -0.83 11.71
C GLY A 17 4.13 -2.00 10.94
N ALA A 18 5.41 -2.28 11.18
CA ALA A 18 6.21 -3.19 10.37
C ALA A 18 5.88 -4.68 10.55
N SER A 19 4.85 -5.02 11.32
CA SER A 19 4.41 -6.40 11.56
C SER A 19 3.05 -6.71 10.95
N THR A 20 2.42 -5.77 10.23
CA THR A 20 1.11 -5.97 9.59
C THR A 20 1.27 -6.49 8.16
N HIS A 21 0.17 -7.01 7.61
CA HIS A 21 -0.02 -7.32 6.19
C HIS A 21 -0.92 -6.24 5.54
N PRO A 22 -0.60 -5.74 4.34
CA PRO A 22 0.60 -6.05 3.56
C PRO A 22 1.89 -5.58 4.25
N GLY A 23 3.01 -6.28 4.03
CA GLY A 23 4.30 -5.95 4.64
C GLY A 23 4.84 -4.62 4.12
N THR A 24 5.72 -3.95 4.87
CA THR A 24 6.15 -2.55 4.61
C THR A 24 6.68 -2.29 3.21
N GLY A 25 7.34 -3.27 2.58
CA GLY A 25 7.83 -3.15 1.20
C GLY A 25 6.72 -3.03 0.15
N VAL A 26 5.54 -3.62 0.38
CA VAL A 26 4.46 -3.66 -0.62
C VAL A 26 3.81 -2.29 -0.81
N PRO A 27 3.36 -1.56 0.24
CA PRO A 27 2.88 -0.18 0.08
C PRO A 27 3.93 0.72 -0.57
N THR A 28 5.20 0.61 -0.19
CA THR A 28 6.29 1.40 -0.78
C THR A 28 6.46 1.12 -2.27
N ALA A 29 6.45 -0.16 -2.67
CA ALA A 29 6.54 -0.55 -4.07
C ALA A 29 5.35 -0.03 -4.90
N LEU A 30 4.13 -0.14 -4.36
CA LEU A 30 2.92 0.34 -5.05
C LEU A 30 2.88 1.87 -5.18
N VAL A 31 3.30 2.60 -4.13
CA VAL A 31 3.40 4.07 -4.17
C VAL A 31 4.44 4.49 -5.20
N SER A 32 5.62 3.88 -5.20
CA SER A 32 6.67 4.13 -6.18
C SER A 32 6.18 3.85 -7.61
N ALA A 33 5.58 2.68 -7.83
CA ALA A 33 5.04 2.30 -9.14
C ALA A 33 3.96 3.28 -9.63
N ARG A 34 3.07 3.73 -8.74
CA ARG A 34 2.07 4.75 -9.08
C ARG A 34 2.72 6.06 -9.51
N HIS A 35 3.73 6.53 -8.79
CA HIS A 35 4.44 7.75 -9.16
C HIS A 35 5.14 7.62 -10.51
N THR A 36 5.83 6.50 -10.75
CA THR A 36 6.46 6.23 -12.05
C THR A 36 5.44 6.17 -13.17
N ALA A 37 4.31 5.49 -12.98
CA ALA A 37 3.25 5.41 -13.98
C ALA A 37 2.68 6.79 -14.32
N VAL A 38 2.46 7.66 -13.32
CA VAL A 38 2.02 9.04 -13.55
C VAL A 38 3.06 9.82 -14.37
N ARG A 39 4.36 9.69 -14.05
CA ARG A 39 5.41 10.38 -14.82
C ARG A 39 5.52 9.88 -16.24
N LEU A 40 5.41 8.58 -16.47
CA LEU A 40 5.37 8.02 -17.82
C LEU A 40 4.16 8.53 -18.60
N TRP A 41 3.01 8.66 -17.95
CA TRP A 41 1.79 9.18 -18.57
C TRP A 41 1.96 10.64 -18.99
N GLU A 42 2.52 11.47 -18.12
CA GLU A 42 2.84 12.88 -18.39
C GLU A 42 3.89 13.04 -19.51
N GLU A 43 4.95 12.22 -19.52
CA GLU A 43 6.02 12.26 -20.53
C GLU A 43 5.55 11.82 -21.93
N LEU A 44 4.57 10.92 -22.00
CA LEU A 44 4.03 10.42 -23.26
C LEU A 44 2.88 11.29 -23.81
N GLU A 45 2.48 12.34 -23.09
CA GLU A 45 1.34 13.21 -23.43
C GLU A 45 0.02 12.44 -23.70
N ILE A 46 -0.18 11.31 -23.01
CA ILE A 46 -1.41 10.49 -23.10
C ILE A 46 -2.40 10.95 -22.02
#